data_AF-A0A1Q5KRL0-F1
#
_entry.id   AF-A0A1Q5KRL0-F1
#
_cell.length_a   1.000
_cell.length_b   1.000
_cell.length_c   1.000
_cell.angle_alpha   90.00
_cell.angle_beta   90.00
_cell.angle_gamma   90.00
#
_symmetry.space_group_name_H-M   'P 1'
#
loop_
_entity.id
_entity.type
_entity.pdbx_description
1 polymer ?
#
loop_
_entity_poly.entity_id
_entity_poly.type
_entity_poly.pdbx_seq_one_letter_code
_entity_poly.pdbx_strand_id
1 'polypeptide(L)'
;MDWDLDTIIAILSIVVPLAAFGWEFGVVGRKRLGYRVQMDTLATDTAHSPYAGVLRELHDDHGSTLTNPSFVLLRIENAGWQPIVEGDYLTSESDKTGIRVTFQYRRVAGAVVTEPSQPELRDFFTEEVGGFGYGEENGAGLIRLPKVKLNRRAHYKVLAVLESTSGDQREDFPDPVFRADVSGGNGRGLLARFVKFKMSRTESHRFASRPGWVFVTLLALGVLIQAATLTFAPEPAPRDCVGGTLYLHGSTAFEPAVRKAAAAYTDRCRRAEVSIPVTADTFSGSTEGLNDLERIGEDAGIEPGEGLADHIAFSDGKALGNHPRLLSRPLAYLPYTLVVNADADVEDLTREQIRAIYSGEVKRWSEVGGADIPVHLVNRHRGSGTRTALVERVLGDKEPVAPTVSDCTALTPATWGACEVGKTSTLVDMTADIPGAIGYSEVSSAEREDGVVLLRIDGQEPTLTGVEQGDYPYWETEYAYTYGRAPDGSLAQAFLSFLTVEAGRETLGPYARLCSEVDKPGLCEPT
;
A
#
# COMPACT_ATOMS: atom_id res chain seq x y z
N MET A 1 -0.06 14.13 19.94
CA MET A 1 0.47 13.14 18.97
C MET A 1 0.19 11.79 19.57
N ASP A 2 -0.98 11.23 19.25
CA ASP A 2 -1.22 9.81 19.50
C ASP A 2 -0.46 9.06 18.42
N TRP A 3 0.57 8.33 18.83
CA TRP A 3 1.33 7.47 17.94
C TRP A 3 0.52 6.19 17.78
N ASP A 4 0.11 5.89 16.54
CA ASP A 4 -0.54 4.63 16.25
C ASP A 4 0.41 3.46 16.54
N LEU A 5 -0.16 2.31 16.91
CA LEU A 5 0.53 1.10 17.35
C LEU A 5 1.62 0.68 16.35
N ASP A 6 1.35 0.84 15.05
CA ASP A 6 2.30 0.53 13.97
C ASP A 6 3.57 1.38 14.05
N THR A 7 3.45 2.65 14.42
CA THR A 7 4.61 3.53 14.55
C THR A 7 5.44 3.16 15.77
N ILE A 8 4.78 2.75 16.86
CA ILE A 8 5.46 2.26 18.07
C ILE A 8 6.23 0.98 17.76
N ILE A 9 5.62 0.03 17.03
CA ILE A 9 6.26 -1.22 16.61
C ILE A 9 7.47 -0.92 15.71
N ALA A 10 7.33 -0.01 14.74
CA ALA A 10 8.41 0.39 13.86
C ALA A 10 9.61 0.97 14.63
N ILE A 11 9.35 1.90 15.57
CA ILE A 11 10.41 2.48 16.39
C ILE A 11 11.09 1.41 17.25
N LEU A 12 10.33 0.55 17.92
CA LEU A 12 10.87 -0.52 18.76
C LEU A 12 11.72 -1.52 17.96
N SER A 13 11.32 -1.83 16.72
CA SER A 13 12.06 -2.74 15.84
C SER A 13 13.45 -2.23 15.44
N ILE A 14 13.67 -0.92 15.51
CA ILE A 14 14.97 -0.28 15.23
C ILE A 14 15.76 -0.07 16.52
N VAL A 15 15.11 0.46 17.57
CA VAL A 15 15.79 0.85 18.81
C VAL A 15 16.31 -0.37 19.58
N VAL A 16 15.55 -1.46 19.66
CA VAL A 16 15.94 -2.64 20.44
C VAL A 16 17.19 -3.32 19.86
N PRO A 17 17.30 -3.59 18.54
CA PRO A 17 18.53 -4.15 17.97
C PRO A 17 19.73 -3.22 18.08
N LEU A 18 19.55 -1.90 17.91
CA LEU A 18 20.65 -0.93 18.07
C LEU A 18 21.16 -0.88 19.52
N ALA A 19 20.25 -0.88 20.49
CA ALA A 19 20.61 -0.92 21.92
C ALA A 19 21.33 -2.23 22.26
N ALA A 20 20.84 -3.36 21.75
CA ALA A 20 21.46 -4.66 21.92
C ALA A 20 22.87 -4.74 21.29
N PHE A 21 23.03 -4.24 20.06
CA PHE A 21 24.32 -4.15 19.39
C PHE A 21 25.30 -3.25 20.17
N GLY A 22 24.84 -2.08 20.59
CA GLY A 22 25.62 -1.17 21.44
C GLY A 22 26.05 -1.82 22.75
N TRP A 23 25.19 -2.64 23.35
CA TRP A 23 25.48 -3.38 24.57
C TRP A 23 26.55 -4.48 24.36
N GLU A 24 26.38 -5.31 23.32
CA GLU A 24 27.30 -6.42 23.05
C GLU A 24 28.71 -5.94 22.71
N PHE A 25 28.83 -4.95 21.83
CA PHE A 25 30.12 -4.46 21.36
C PHE A 25 30.71 -3.35 22.26
N GLY A 26 29.87 -2.48 22.81
CA GLY A 26 30.30 -1.35 23.63
C GLY A 26 30.57 -1.70 25.10
N VAL A 27 29.86 -2.68 25.66
CA VAL A 27 29.96 -3.02 27.09
C VAL A 27 30.60 -4.38 27.30
N VAL A 28 30.10 -5.44 26.66
CA VAL A 28 30.57 -6.82 26.90
C VAL A 28 31.90 -7.12 26.18
N GLY A 29 32.11 -6.61 24.97
CA GLY A 29 33.35 -6.79 24.17
C GLY A 29 34.50 -5.84 24.51
N ARG A 30 34.40 -5.04 25.58
CA ARG A 30 35.29 -3.89 25.83
C ARG A 30 36.72 -4.28 26.16
N LYS A 31 36.93 -5.20 27.11
CA LYS A 31 38.25 -5.75 27.47
C LYS A 31 38.19 -7.28 27.45
N ARG A 32 39.02 -7.91 26.62
CA ARG A 32 39.01 -9.36 26.44
C ARG A 32 40.42 -9.88 26.20
N LEU A 33 40.88 -10.77 27.08
CA LEU A 33 42.17 -11.45 26.94
C LEU A 33 41.96 -12.77 26.20
N GLY A 34 42.51 -12.83 25.00
CA GLY A 34 42.50 -14.00 24.15
C GLY A 34 43.75 -14.84 24.34
N TYR A 35 43.60 -16.16 24.28
CA TYR A 35 44.73 -17.06 24.13
C TYR A 35 44.48 -18.08 23.01
N ARG A 36 45.57 -18.58 22.44
CA ARG A 36 45.58 -19.65 21.43
C ARG A 36 46.86 -20.49 21.55
N VAL A 37 46.70 -21.81 21.55
CA VAL A 37 47.81 -22.75 21.34
C VAL A 37 48.01 -22.86 19.82
N GLN A 38 49.13 -22.35 19.32
CA GLN A 38 49.47 -22.36 17.88
C GLN A 38 50.21 -23.63 17.46
N MET A 39 50.92 -24.24 18.42
CA MET A 39 51.67 -25.48 18.24
C MET A 39 51.69 -26.20 19.59
N ASP A 40 51.47 -27.50 19.60
CA ASP A 40 51.76 -28.43 20.69
C ASP A 40 52.14 -29.75 20.02
N THR A 41 53.44 -29.95 19.78
CA THR A 41 53.93 -31.08 18.99
C THR A 41 55.13 -31.74 19.64
N LEU A 42 55.15 -33.07 19.65
CA LEU A 42 56.31 -33.84 20.05
C LEU A 42 57.47 -33.64 19.06
N ALA A 43 58.70 -33.58 19.60
CA ALA A 43 59.91 -33.65 18.78
C ALA A 43 60.03 -35.00 18.05
N THR A 44 59.37 -36.04 18.56
CA THR A 44 59.32 -37.39 17.99
C THR A 44 58.29 -37.54 16.87
N ASP A 45 57.14 -36.84 16.90
CA ASP A 45 56.18 -36.83 15.78
C ASP A 45 56.78 -36.23 14.51
N THR A 46 57.65 -35.23 14.68
CA THR A 46 58.44 -34.64 13.58
C THR A 46 59.64 -35.49 13.17
N ALA A 47 59.94 -36.60 13.88
CA ALA A 47 61.10 -37.46 13.65
C ALA A 47 60.97 -38.46 12.49
N HIS A 48 59.86 -38.44 11.74
CA HIS A 48 59.83 -39.02 10.39
C HIS A 48 60.68 -38.21 9.39
N SER A 49 61.17 -37.03 9.79
CA SER A 49 62.13 -36.23 9.04
C SER A 49 63.58 -36.65 9.37
N PRO A 50 64.43 -36.94 8.36
CA PRO A 50 65.81 -37.40 8.57
C PRO A 50 66.74 -36.41 9.30
N TYR A 51 66.26 -35.19 9.57
CA TYR A 51 67.03 -34.11 10.20
C TYR A 51 66.60 -33.79 11.64
N ALA A 52 65.66 -34.55 12.24
CA ALA A 52 65.12 -34.27 13.57
C ALA A 52 66.01 -34.76 14.74
N GLY A 53 67.15 -35.42 14.46
CA GLY A 53 68.01 -36.03 15.48
C GLY A 53 68.46 -35.07 16.59
N VAL A 54 68.81 -33.83 16.22
CA VAL A 54 69.22 -32.77 17.16
C VAL A 54 68.12 -32.42 18.17
N LEU A 55 66.84 -32.54 17.78
CA LEU A 55 65.72 -32.23 18.67
C LEU A 55 65.50 -33.32 19.73
N ARG A 56 66.07 -34.52 19.56
CA ARG A 56 66.05 -35.61 20.56
C ARG A 56 67.19 -35.48 21.57
N GLU A 57 68.23 -34.71 21.23
CA GLU A 57 69.42 -34.47 22.05
C GLU A 57 69.36 -33.11 22.75
N LEU A 58 68.16 -32.58 22.99
CA LEU A 58 68.00 -31.36 23.79
C LEU A 58 68.38 -31.65 25.24
N HIS A 59 69.11 -30.73 25.84
CA HIS A 59 69.52 -30.79 27.24
C HIS A 59 68.83 -29.68 28.02
N ASP A 60 68.52 -29.94 29.28
CA ASP A 60 68.13 -28.89 30.22
C ASP A 60 69.33 -28.00 30.61
N ASP A 61 69.08 -26.94 31.38
CA ASP A 61 70.11 -26.03 31.88
C ASP A 61 71.14 -26.71 32.82
N HIS A 62 70.86 -27.95 33.25
CA HIS A 62 71.72 -28.77 34.09
C HIS A 62 72.51 -29.83 33.29
N GLY A 63 72.37 -29.85 31.96
CA GLY A 63 73.08 -30.76 31.07
C GLY A 63 72.49 -32.17 30.98
N SER A 64 71.25 -32.38 31.46
CA SER A 64 70.52 -33.65 31.36
C SER A 64 69.71 -33.69 30.06
N THR A 65 69.78 -34.79 29.31
CA THR A 65 68.99 -34.95 28.08
C THR A 65 67.50 -35.06 28.40
N LEU A 66 66.68 -34.25 27.73
CA LEU A 66 65.23 -34.20 27.92
C LEU A 66 64.56 -35.49 27.44
N THR A 67 63.63 -36.01 28.23
CA THR A 67 62.87 -37.22 27.88
C THR A 67 61.62 -36.87 27.07
N ASN A 68 61.57 -37.33 25.82
CA ASN A 68 60.47 -37.10 24.87
C ASN A 68 60.06 -35.61 24.78
N PRO A 69 60.95 -34.73 24.29
CA PRO A 69 60.70 -33.30 24.31
C PRO A 69 59.52 -32.90 23.41
N SER A 70 58.74 -31.91 23.83
CA SER A 70 57.64 -31.32 23.06
C SER A 70 57.76 -29.81 22.99
N PHE A 71 57.33 -29.23 21.88
CA PHE A 71 57.33 -27.78 21.67
C PHE A 71 55.91 -27.24 21.70
N VAL A 72 55.69 -26.23 22.55
CA VAL A 72 54.41 -25.53 22.64
C VAL A 72 54.60 -24.06 22.28
N LEU A 73 53.82 -23.55 21.33
CA LEU A 73 53.78 -22.13 21.00
C LEU A 73 52.44 -21.54 21.45
N LEU A 74 52.47 -20.74 22.50
CA LEU A 74 51.32 -20.02 23.02
C LEU A 74 51.27 -18.62 22.43
N ARG A 75 50.08 -18.15 22.04
CA ARG A 75 49.81 -16.77 21.68
C ARG A 75 48.81 -16.17 22.66
N ILE A 76 49.20 -15.07 23.31
CA ILE A 76 48.32 -14.27 24.17
C ILE A 76 48.05 -12.94 23.47
N GLU A 77 46.79 -12.52 23.41
CA GLU A 77 46.40 -11.30 22.69
C GLU A 77 45.27 -10.53 23.36
N ASN A 78 45.19 -9.22 23.08
CA ASN A 78 44.03 -8.42 23.41
C ASN A 78 43.00 -8.51 22.28
N ALA A 79 41.96 -9.32 22.52
CA ALA A 79 40.82 -9.50 21.64
C ALA A 79 39.71 -8.44 21.84
N GLY A 80 39.87 -7.55 22.84
CA GLY A 80 38.98 -6.42 23.09
C GLY A 80 39.40 -5.15 22.34
N TRP A 81 38.58 -4.09 22.44
CA TRP A 81 38.89 -2.80 21.84
C TRP A 81 39.56 -1.81 22.79
N GLN A 82 39.53 -2.06 24.10
CA GLN A 82 40.27 -1.27 25.10
C GLN A 82 41.58 -1.93 25.53
N PRO A 83 42.57 -1.12 25.94
CA PRO A 83 43.82 -1.65 26.47
C PRO A 83 43.58 -2.43 27.77
N ILE A 84 44.34 -3.53 27.91
CA ILE A 84 44.47 -4.30 29.15
C ILE A 84 45.64 -3.69 29.92
N VAL A 85 45.46 -3.42 31.21
CA VAL A 85 46.49 -2.86 32.11
C VAL A 85 46.70 -3.76 33.33
N GLU A 86 47.74 -3.51 34.12
CA GLU A 86 48.10 -4.33 35.28
C GLU A 86 46.95 -4.49 36.30
N GLY A 87 46.17 -3.42 36.53
CA GLY A 87 45.01 -3.45 37.42
C GLY A 87 43.80 -4.25 36.89
N ASP A 88 43.87 -4.76 35.65
CA ASP A 88 42.85 -5.68 35.14
C ASP A 88 43.05 -7.10 35.68
N TYR A 89 44.23 -7.48 36.18
CA TYR A 89 44.49 -8.82 36.75
C TYR A 89 44.15 -8.86 38.25
N LEU A 90 43.34 -9.81 38.71
CA LEU A 90 42.89 -10.04 40.10
C LEU A 90 43.87 -10.87 40.96
N THR A 91 45.16 -10.84 40.66
CA THR A 91 46.17 -11.42 41.56
C THR A 91 46.67 -10.36 42.55
N SER A 92 47.13 -10.77 43.74
CA SER A 92 47.60 -9.83 44.77
C SER A 92 48.69 -8.89 44.23
N GLU A 93 48.86 -7.71 44.85
CA GLU A 93 49.91 -6.76 44.42
C GLU A 93 51.33 -7.36 44.52
N SER A 94 51.51 -8.32 45.43
CA SER A 94 52.73 -9.11 45.60
C SER A 94 52.92 -10.17 44.51
N ASP A 95 51.87 -10.61 43.82
CA ASP A 95 51.95 -11.58 42.74
C ASP A 95 52.07 -10.85 41.39
N LYS A 96 53.28 -10.89 40.82
CA LYS A 96 53.56 -10.31 39.50
C LYS A 96 53.05 -11.17 38.34
N THR A 97 52.54 -12.37 38.63
CA THR A 97 51.97 -13.27 37.62
C THR A 97 50.54 -12.86 37.28
N GLY A 98 50.27 -12.63 35.99
CA GLY A 98 48.93 -12.36 35.48
C GLY A 98 48.23 -13.63 34.96
N ILE A 99 48.97 -14.52 34.32
CA ILE A 99 48.45 -15.75 33.70
C ILE A 99 49.32 -16.93 34.10
N ARG A 100 48.69 -18.03 34.51
CA ARG A 100 49.32 -19.32 34.77
C ARG A 100 48.86 -20.30 33.70
N VAL A 101 49.80 -21.01 33.09
CA VAL A 101 49.50 -22.05 32.09
C VAL A 101 50.08 -23.35 32.59
N THR A 102 49.21 -24.35 32.84
CA THR A 102 49.64 -25.65 33.35
C THR A 102 49.55 -26.74 32.29
N PHE A 103 50.54 -27.63 32.31
CA PHE A 103 50.73 -28.73 31.38
C PHE A 103 50.72 -30.04 32.16
N GLN A 104 49.65 -30.82 32.04
CA GLN A 104 49.55 -32.09 32.74
C GLN A 104 50.53 -33.11 32.13
N TYR A 105 51.16 -33.92 32.98
CA TYR A 105 52.12 -34.98 32.61
C TYR A 105 53.40 -34.48 31.91
N ARG A 106 53.65 -33.16 31.92
CA ARG A 106 54.81 -32.52 31.28
C ARG A 106 55.48 -31.55 32.24
N ARG A 107 56.80 -31.51 32.27
CA ARG A 107 57.61 -30.48 32.95
C ARG A 107 58.09 -29.48 31.92
N VAL A 108 58.17 -28.21 32.30
CA VAL A 108 58.68 -27.17 31.41
C VAL A 108 60.20 -27.12 31.58
N ALA A 109 60.93 -27.41 30.51
CA ALA A 109 62.40 -27.36 30.49
C ALA A 109 62.92 -25.95 30.18
N GLY A 110 62.16 -25.18 29.39
CA GLY A 110 62.48 -23.78 29.10
C GLY A 110 61.32 -23.05 28.43
N ALA A 111 61.28 -21.73 28.56
CA ALA A 111 60.28 -20.89 27.93
C ALA A 111 60.86 -19.53 27.51
N VAL A 112 60.54 -19.08 26.30
CA VAL A 112 61.03 -17.82 25.74
C VAL A 112 59.91 -17.05 25.04
N VAL A 113 59.94 -15.72 25.14
CA VAL A 113 59.06 -14.86 24.36
C VAL A 113 59.66 -14.60 22.98
N THR A 114 58.99 -15.05 21.94
CA THR A 114 59.56 -15.05 20.57
C THR A 114 59.10 -13.86 19.73
N GLU A 115 57.89 -13.34 19.96
CA GLU A 115 57.31 -12.29 19.12
C GLU A 115 56.41 -11.35 19.93
N PRO A 116 56.96 -10.26 20.51
CA PRO A 116 56.15 -9.18 21.05
C PRO A 116 55.68 -8.25 19.91
N SER A 117 54.37 -8.13 19.72
CA SER A 117 53.79 -7.26 18.67
C SER A 117 53.96 -5.76 18.91
N GLN A 118 54.29 -5.36 20.14
CA GLN A 118 54.64 -4.00 20.52
C GLN A 118 56.01 -4.06 21.24
N PRO A 119 56.97 -3.16 20.93
CA PRO A 119 58.33 -3.22 21.47
C PRO A 119 58.38 -3.20 23.00
N GLU A 120 57.50 -2.43 23.63
CA GLU A 120 57.44 -2.20 25.08
C GLU A 120 57.04 -3.46 25.86
N LEU A 121 56.51 -4.50 25.20
CA LEU A 121 56.23 -5.76 25.89
C LEU A 121 57.49 -6.44 26.40
N ARG A 122 58.64 -6.22 25.76
CA ARG A 122 59.92 -6.83 26.16
C ARG A 122 60.30 -6.45 27.59
N ASP A 123 59.98 -5.23 28.00
CA ASP A 123 60.31 -4.69 29.32
C ASP A 123 59.60 -5.43 30.46
N PHE A 124 58.50 -6.14 30.17
CA PHE A 124 57.76 -6.92 31.16
C PHE A 124 58.32 -8.34 31.38
N PHE A 125 59.21 -8.83 30.51
CA PHE A 125 59.74 -10.20 30.56
C PHE A 125 61.20 -10.25 31.07
N THR A 126 61.63 -9.22 31.80
CA THR A 126 62.96 -9.14 32.42
C THR A 126 62.95 -9.77 33.82
N GLU A 127 64.11 -10.26 34.28
CA GLU A 127 64.25 -10.81 35.63
C GLU A 127 63.93 -9.77 36.72
N GLU A 128 64.20 -8.48 36.45
CA GLU A 128 63.96 -7.38 37.39
C GLU A 128 62.47 -7.13 37.68
N VAL A 129 61.62 -7.30 36.67
CA VAL A 129 60.16 -7.11 36.81
C VAL A 129 59.49 -8.32 37.45
N GLY A 130 60.04 -9.52 37.21
CA GLY A 130 59.54 -10.78 37.74
C GLY A 130 58.15 -11.16 37.17
N GLY A 131 57.64 -12.34 37.58
CA GLY A 131 56.33 -12.83 37.14
C GLY A 131 56.33 -13.59 35.81
N PHE A 132 57.39 -13.50 35.00
CA PHE A 132 57.71 -14.48 33.96
C PHE A 132 58.58 -15.60 34.53
N GLY A 133 58.30 -16.84 34.15
CA GLY A 133 59.15 -17.97 34.45
C GLY A 133 58.41 -19.29 34.33
N TYR A 134 59.10 -20.39 34.60
CA TYR A 134 58.51 -21.72 34.59
C TYR A 134 58.81 -22.48 35.88
N GLY A 135 58.15 -23.62 36.06
CA GLY A 135 58.29 -24.46 37.25
C GLY A 135 57.27 -25.59 37.24
N GLU A 136 56.84 -26.00 38.44
CA GLU A 136 55.86 -27.06 38.63
C GLU A 136 54.80 -26.63 39.64
N GLU A 137 53.55 -26.97 39.39
CA GLU A 137 52.42 -26.74 40.28
C GLU A 137 51.52 -28.00 40.32
N ASN A 138 51.37 -28.61 41.50
CA ASN A 138 50.56 -29.82 41.70
C ASN A 138 50.93 -30.98 40.76
N GLY A 139 52.22 -31.21 40.46
CA GLY A 139 52.66 -32.29 39.58
C GLY A 139 52.56 -31.98 38.08
N ALA A 140 52.15 -30.77 37.70
CA ALA A 140 52.05 -30.30 36.32
C ALA A 140 53.07 -29.19 36.06
N GLY A 141 53.68 -29.17 34.87
CA GLY A 141 54.56 -28.10 34.43
C GLY A 141 53.79 -26.79 34.37
N LEU A 142 54.41 -25.71 34.83
CA LEU A 142 53.78 -24.40 34.96
C LEU A 142 54.61 -23.37 34.18
N ILE A 143 53.93 -22.56 33.38
CA ILE A 143 54.46 -21.28 32.86
C ILE A 143 53.70 -20.15 33.55
N ARG A 144 54.45 -19.22 34.14
CA ARG A 144 53.98 -17.96 34.71
C ARG A 144 54.23 -16.86 33.69
N LEU A 145 53.19 -16.11 33.35
CA LEU A 145 53.28 -14.94 32.48
C LEU A 145 52.97 -13.68 33.29
N PRO A 146 53.76 -12.62 33.15
CA PRO A 146 53.64 -11.42 33.95
C PRO A 146 52.37 -10.64 33.59
N LYS A 147 51.96 -9.73 34.49
CA LYS A 147 50.92 -8.75 34.19
C LYS A 147 51.45 -7.76 33.15
N VAL A 148 50.94 -7.84 31.92
CA VAL A 148 51.39 -6.97 30.82
C VAL A 148 50.32 -5.97 30.40
N LYS A 149 50.76 -4.81 29.92
CA LYS A 149 49.88 -3.85 29.24
C LYS A 149 49.73 -4.23 27.76
N LEU A 150 48.53 -4.62 27.34
CA LEU A 150 48.24 -5.00 25.95
C LEU A 150 47.31 -3.99 25.29
N ASN A 151 47.82 -3.25 24.31
CA ASN A 151 47.00 -2.38 23.46
C ASN A 151 46.04 -3.21 22.59
N ARG A 152 45.05 -2.56 21.99
CA ARG A 152 44.10 -3.22 21.07
C ARG A 152 44.86 -3.97 19.97
N ARG A 153 44.54 -5.25 19.75
CA ARG A 153 45.20 -6.16 18.78
C ARG A 153 46.68 -6.49 19.09
N ALA A 154 47.24 -5.99 20.20
CA ALA A 154 48.55 -6.39 20.64
C ALA A 154 48.52 -7.84 21.15
N HIS A 155 49.60 -8.55 20.85
CA HIS A 155 49.84 -9.93 21.24
C HIS A 155 51.32 -10.18 21.55
N TYR A 156 51.59 -11.29 22.23
CA TYR A 156 52.92 -11.87 22.34
C TYR A 156 52.85 -13.39 22.20
N LYS A 157 53.97 -13.99 21.77
CA LYS A 157 54.11 -15.44 21.65
C LYS A 157 55.14 -15.98 22.64
N VAL A 158 54.84 -17.12 23.25
CA VAL A 158 55.71 -17.84 24.17
C VAL A 158 55.97 -19.21 23.58
N LEU A 159 57.22 -19.50 23.24
CA LEU A 159 57.67 -20.83 22.86
C LEU A 159 58.21 -21.52 24.10
N ALA A 160 57.66 -22.69 24.42
CA ALA A 160 58.08 -23.51 25.53
C ALA A 160 58.56 -24.88 25.03
N VAL A 161 59.63 -25.35 25.66
CA VAL A 161 60.13 -26.72 25.53
C VAL A 161 59.71 -27.46 26.79
N LEU A 162 59.05 -28.59 26.62
CA LEU A 162 58.59 -29.43 27.72
C LEU A 162 59.15 -30.84 27.60
N GLU A 163 59.28 -31.53 28.72
CA GLU A 163 59.64 -32.94 28.81
C GLU A 163 58.51 -33.75 29.46
N SER A 164 58.43 -35.04 29.17
CA SER A 164 57.43 -35.93 29.79
C SER A 164 57.84 -36.32 31.21
N THR A 165 56.90 -36.29 32.17
CA THR A 165 57.18 -36.59 33.58
C THR A 165 56.93 -38.04 33.98
N SER A 166 56.37 -38.86 33.10
CA SER A 166 55.97 -40.25 33.39
C SER A 166 56.78 -41.21 32.52
N GLY A 167 57.25 -42.32 33.10
CA GLY A 167 57.96 -43.40 32.39
C GLY A 167 57.08 -44.21 31.42
N ASP A 168 56.05 -43.57 30.85
CA ASP A 168 55.05 -44.14 29.95
C ASP A 168 55.03 -43.27 28.69
N GLN A 169 55.35 -43.86 27.54
CA GLN A 169 55.47 -43.14 26.26
C GLN A 169 54.07 -42.79 25.72
N ARG A 170 53.49 -41.72 26.24
CA ARG A 170 52.25 -41.16 25.69
C ARG A 170 52.52 -40.49 24.35
N GLU A 171 51.69 -40.81 23.37
CA GLU A 171 51.70 -40.20 22.03
C GLU A 171 50.89 -38.88 21.99
N ASP A 172 50.05 -38.60 22.99
CA ASP A 172 49.24 -37.37 23.05
C ASP A 172 49.12 -36.83 24.49
N PHE A 173 48.99 -35.52 24.63
CA PHE A 173 48.91 -34.80 25.91
C PHE A 173 47.64 -33.94 26.00
N PRO A 174 47.02 -33.80 27.18
CA PRO A 174 45.91 -32.88 27.35
C PRO A 174 46.27 -31.43 26.99
N ASP A 175 45.29 -30.71 26.42
CA ASP A 175 45.36 -29.26 26.16
C ASP A 175 45.82 -28.50 27.43
N PRO A 176 46.70 -27.50 27.30
CA PRO A 176 47.15 -26.70 28.44
C PRO A 176 46.00 -25.93 29.09
N VAL A 177 46.01 -25.89 30.41
CA VAL A 177 44.98 -25.19 31.20
C VAL A 177 45.45 -23.79 31.52
N PHE A 178 44.75 -22.79 30.98
CA PHE A 178 45.00 -21.38 31.25
C PHE A 178 44.19 -20.92 32.46
N ARG A 179 44.86 -20.38 33.47
CA ARG A 179 44.27 -19.72 34.63
C ARG A 179 44.73 -18.27 34.68
N ALA A 180 43.79 -17.35 34.60
CA ALA A 180 44.03 -15.95 34.89
C ALA A 180 42.91 -15.46 35.77
N ASP A 181 43.26 -14.89 36.93
CA ASP A 181 42.29 -14.21 37.77
C ASP A 181 42.03 -12.83 37.14
N VAL A 182 40.87 -12.76 36.49
CA VAL A 182 40.26 -11.70 35.65
C VAL A 182 39.46 -10.60 36.34
N SER A 183 39.80 -9.31 36.37
CA SER A 183 38.97 -8.32 37.10
C SER A 183 37.59 -8.12 36.48
N GLY A 184 36.54 -8.37 37.26
CA GLY A 184 35.22 -7.81 37.00
C GLY A 184 35.23 -6.40 37.55
N GLY A 185 35.07 -5.39 36.68
CA GLY A 185 35.20 -3.99 37.06
C GLY A 185 34.46 -3.64 38.37
N ASN A 186 35.07 -2.80 39.20
CA ASN A 186 34.59 -2.35 40.51
C ASN A 186 33.34 -1.43 40.43
N GLY A 187 32.31 -1.80 39.67
CA GLY A 187 31.02 -1.12 39.68
C GLY A 187 30.14 -1.66 40.81
N ARG A 188 29.81 -0.84 41.81
CA ARG A 188 28.68 -1.13 42.71
C ARG A 188 27.37 -0.84 41.95
N GLY A 189 26.75 -1.88 41.37
CA GLY A 189 25.45 -1.77 40.69
C GLY A 189 24.95 -3.10 40.12
N LEU A 190 23.64 -3.22 39.87
CA LEU A 190 22.97 -4.42 39.34
C LEU A 190 23.62 -4.99 38.06
N LEU A 191 24.30 -4.12 37.29
CA LEU A 191 24.93 -4.42 36.00
C LEU A 191 26.35 -5.00 36.12
N ALA A 192 26.98 -4.98 37.29
CA ALA A 192 28.36 -5.43 37.50
C ALA A 192 28.58 -6.93 37.17
N ARG A 193 27.52 -7.74 37.25
CA ARG A 193 27.55 -9.17 36.92
C ARG A 193 27.81 -9.44 35.43
N PHE A 194 27.52 -8.47 34.55
CA PHE A 194 27.55 -8.65 33.10
C PHE A 194 28.81 -8.04 32.42
N VAL A 195 29.62 -7.26 33.15
CA VAL A 195 30.84 -6.58 32.65
C VAL A 195 32.11 -7.33 33.10
N LYS A 196 32.04 -8.65 33.24
CA LYS A 196 33.20 -9.44 33.69
C LYS A 196 34.23 -9.53 32.57
N PHE A 197 35.45 -9.07 32.83
CA PHE A 197 36.59 -9.43 31.99
C PHE A 197 36.71 -10.95 32.01
N LYS A 198 36.66 -11.57 30.84
CA LYS A 198 36.81 -13.02 30.68
C LYS A 198 38.03 -13.30 29.84
N MET A 199 38.89 -14.18 30.35
CA MET A 199 39.84 -14.88 29.50
C MET A 199 39.06 -15.93 28.70
N SER A 200 39.25 -15.96 27.38
CA SER A 200 38.55 -16.91 26.52
C SER A 200 39.45 -17.43 25.41
N ARG A 201 39.34 -18.72 25.08
CA ARG A 201 39.95 -19.30 23.87
C ARG A 201 39.46 -18.49 22.67
N THR A 202 40.40 -17.98 21.87
CA THR A 202 40.05 -17.10 20.75
C THR A 202 39.78 -17.98 19.53
N GLU A 203 38.60 -18.60 19.50
CA GLU A 203 38.10 -19.25 18.29
C GLU A 203 37.39 -18.20 17.43
N SER A 204 37.75 -18.14 16.15
CA SER A 204 37.11 -17.24 15.20
C SER A 204 35.69 -17.73 14.90
N HIS A 205 34.69 -17.23 15.63
CA HIS A 205 33.32 -17.34 15.15
C HIS A 205 33.20 -16.45 13.90
N ARG A 206 33.05 -17.05 12.71
CA ARG A 206 32.87 -16.32 11.44
C ARG A 206 31.52 -15.58 11.36
N PHE A 207 30.64 -15.78 12.34
CA PHE A 207 29.29 -15.23 12.39
C PHE A 207 28.93 -14.74 13.81
N ALA A 208 27.86 -13.93 13.89
CA ALA A 208 27.36 -13.30 15.11
C ALA A 208 27.19 -14.28 16.30
N SER A 209 27.34 -13.77 17.52
CA SER A 209 27.18 -14.55 18.75
C SER A 209 25.75 -15.11 18.90
N ARG A 210 25.56 -16.08 19.80
CA ARG A 210 24.22 -16.60 20.16
C ARG A 210 23.19 -15.50 20.48
N PRO A 211 23.50 -14.48 21.32
CA PRO A 211 22.58 -13.36 21.52
C PRO A 211 22.39 -12.53 20.24
N GLY A 212 23.44 -12.32 19.43
CA GLY A 212 23.32 -11.66 18.13
C GLY A 212 22.30 -12.31 17.20
N TRP A 213 22.25 -13.65 17.16
CA TRP A 213 21.24 -14.39 16.37
C TRP A 213 19.81 -14.16 16.85
N VAL A 214 19.59 -14.02 18.16
CA VAL A 214 18.26 -13.72 18.71
C VAL A 214 17.78 -12.35 18.21
N PHE A 215 18.67 -11.35 18.20
CA PHE A 215 18.33 -10.01 17.72
C PHE A 215 18.09 -9.96 16.21
N VAL A 216 18.91 -10.65 15.41
CA VAL A 216 18.70 -10.76 13.95
C VAL A 216 17.33 -11.40 13.66
N THR A 217 16.97 -12.44 14.40
CA THR A 217 15.67 -13.12 14.25
C THR A 217 14.51 -12.20 14.62
N LEU A 218 14.61 -11.43 15.71
CA LEU A 218 13.57 -10.46 16.11
C LEU A 218 13.39 -9.35 15.08
N LEU A 219 14.49 -8.85 14.49
CA LEU A 219 14.43 -7.84 13.43
C LEU A 219 13.78 -8.41 12.17
N ALA A 220 14.16 -9.62 11.75
CA ALA A 220 13.54 -10.28 10.60
C ALA A 220 12.03 -10.49 10.81
N LEU A 221 11.62 -10.90 12.02
CA LEU A 221 10.21 -11.04 12.36
C LEU A 221 9.46 -9.70 12.32
N GLY A 222 10.07 -8.63 12.84
CA GLY A 222 9.48 -7.27 12.78
C GLY A 222 9.29 -6.78 11.34
N VAL A 223 10.26 -7.02 10.46
CA VAL A 223 10.16 -6.70 9.02
C VAL A 223 9.05 -7.51 8.35
N LEU A 224 8.95 -8.81 8.66
CA LEU A 224 7.89 -9.66 8.12
C LEU A 224 6.49 -9.22 8.58
N ILE A 225 6.35 -8.84 9.85
CA ILE A 225 5.09 -8.32 10.39
C ILE A 225 4.73 -7.00 9.68
N GLN A 226 5.67 -6.07 9.51
CA GLN A 226 5.42 -4.82 8.78
C GLN A 226 5.07 -5.05 7.31
N ALA A 227 5.75 -5.96 6.64
CA ALA A 227 5.43 -6.31 5.26
C ALA A 227 4.01 -6.86 5.15
N ALA A 228 3.60 -7.73 6.10
CA ALA A 228 2.25 -8.25 6.16
C ALA A 228 1.20 -7.17 6.44
N THR A 229 1.46 -6.23 7.35
CA THR A 229 0.50 -5.12 7.59
C THR A 229 0.39 -4.21 6.37
N LEU A 230 1.48 -3.88 5.68
CA LEU A 230 1.41 -3.08 4.44
C LEU A 230 0.65 -3.76 3.30
N THR A 231 0.73 -5.08 3.17
CA THR A 231 0.05 -5.81 2.08
C THR A 231 -1.40 -6.18 2.40
N PHE A 232 -1.73 -6.36 3.67
CA PHE A 232 -3.05 -6.83 4.09
C PHE A 232 -3.88 -5.79 4.86
N ALA A 233 -3.31 -4.64 5.21
CA ALA A 233 -4.10 -3.54 5.75
C ALA A 233 -5.07 -3.03 4.67
N PRO A 234 -6.37 -2.91 4.98
CA PRO A 234 -7.32 -2.31 4.05
C PRO A 234 -6.91 -0.86 3.81
N GLU A 235 -6.73 -0.48 2.54
CA GLU A 235 -6.51 0.92 2.19
C GLU A 235 -7.65 1.78 2.76
N PRO A 236 -7.33 2.88 3.46
CA PRO A 236 -8.36 3.77 4.00
C PRO A 236 -9.23 4.29 2.86
N ALA A 237 -10.49 4.60 3.18
CA ALA A 237 -11.37 5.22 2.19
C ALA A 237 -10.70 6.48 1.61
N PRO A 238 -10.86 6.74 0.30
CA PRO A 238 -10.46 8.02 -0.28
C PRO A 238 -11.01 9.19 0.55
N ARG A 239 -10.23 10.25 0.74
CA ARG A 239 -10.59 11.38 1.62
C ARG A 239 -11.83 12.16 1.16
N ASP A 240 -12.23 11.96 -0.09
CA ASP A 240 -13.43 12.49 -0.76
C ASP A 240 -14.70 11.67 -0.47
N CYS A 241 -14.60 10.51 0.17
CA CYS A 241 -15.76 9.68 0.51
C CYS A 241 -16.42 10.15 1.81
N VAL A 242 -17.69 10.53 1.72
CA VAL A 242 -18.54 10.90 2.85
C VAL A 242 -19.59 9.80 3.06
N GLY A 243 -19.76 9.30 4.28
CA GLY A 243 -20.75 8.27 4.59
C GLY A 243 -22.19 8.78 4.69
N GLY A 244 -23.16 7.87 4.63
CA GLY A 244 -24.58 8.20 4.72
C GLY A 244 -25.41 7.64 3.57
N THR A 245 -26.67 8.06 3.49
CA THR A 245 -27.58 7.67 2.41
C THR A 245 -27.87 8.88 1.51
N LEU A 246 -27.70 8.73 0.20
CA LEU A 246 -28.04 9.75 -0.81
C LEU A 246 -29.29 9.33 -1.56
N TYR A 247 -30.28 10.22 -1.64
CA TYR A 247 -31.50 10.03 -2.40
C TYR A 247 -31.44 10.80 -3.71
N LEU A 248 -31.75 10.11 -4.81
CA LEU A 248 -31.73 10.65 -6.16
C LEU A 248 -33.16 10.73 -6.70
N HIS A 249 -33.42 11.73 -7.53
CA HIS A 249 -34.74 11.99 -8.12
C HIS A 249 -34.62 12.43 -9.57
N GLY A 250 -35.72 12.35 -10.32
CA GLY A 250 -35.91 13.12 -11.55
C GLY A 250 -35.86 12.33 -12.84
N SER A 251 -35.02 12.77 -13.77
CA SER A 251 -34.99 12.33 -15.16
C SER A 251 -34.96 10.82 -15.34
N THR A 252 -35.81 10.34 -16.24
CA THR A 252 -35.84 8.95 -16.72
C THR A 252 -34.99 8.73 -17.97
N ALA A 253 -34.65 9.80 -18.71
CA ALA A 253 -33.71 9.73 -19.83
C ALA A 253 -32.25 9.64 -19.33
N PHE A 254 -31.95 10.35 -18.24
CA PHE A 254 -30.62 10.36 -17.64
C PHE A 254 -30.41 9.26 -16.59
N GLU A 255 -31.49 8.56 -16.20
CA GLU A 255 -31.46 7.46 -15.23
C GLU A 255 -30.34 6.43 -15.49
N PRO A 256 -30.13 5.89 -16.72
CA PRO A 256 -29.10 4.87 -16.95
C PRO A 256 -27.69 5.36 -16.58
N ALA A 257 -27.37 6.61 -16.92
CA ALA A 257 -26.08 7.22 -16.64
C ALA A 257 -25.90 7.49 -15.14
N VAL A 258 -26.93 8.06 -14.49
CA VAL A 258 -26.92 8.34 -13.05
C VAL A 258 -26.84 7.05 -12.22
N ARG A 259 -27.59 6.00 -12.61
CA ARG A 259 -27.55 4.69 -11.94
C ARG A 259 -26.16 4.08 -11.99
N LYS A 260 -25.48 4.17 -13.15
CA LYS A 260 -24.10 3.70 -13.29
C LYS A 260 -23.13 4.52 -12.44
N ALA A 261 -23.30 5.84 -12.39
CA ALA A 261 -22.47 6.72 -11.57
C ALA A 261 -22.68 6.49 -10.06
N ALA A 262 -23.92 6.28 -9.62
CA ALA A 262 -24.25 5.91 -8.25
C ALA A 262 -23.57 4.61 -7.84
N ALA A 263 -23.66 3.56 -8.68
CA ALA A 263 -23.00 2.28 -8.44
C ALA A 263 -21.47 2.42 -8.35
N ALA A 264 -20.85 3.19 -9.27
CA ALA A 264 -19.42 3.45 -9.26
C ALA A 264 -18.97 4.21 -8.00
N TYR A 265 -19.74 5.19 -7.55
CA TYR A 265 -19.44 5.93 -6.32
C TYR A 265 -19.59 5.06 -5.07
N THR A 266 -20.66 4.28 -4.96
CA THR A 266 -20.87 3.35 -3.83
C THR A 266 -19.75 2.30 -3.77
N ASP A 267 -19.29 1.81 -4.92
CA ASP A 267 -18.16 0.87 -4.97
C ASP A 267 -16.86 1.52 -4.49
N ARG A 268 -16.53 2.70 -5.02
CA ARG A 268 -15.37 3.51 -4.64
C ARG A 268 -15.36 3.85 -3.15
N CYS A 269 -16.52 4.19 -2.60
CA CYS A 269 -16.69 4.66 -1.23
C CYS A 269 -17.26 3.59 -0.27
N ARG A 270 -17.16 2.30 -0.62
CA ARG A 270 -17.73 1.19 0.17
C ARG A 270 -17.29 1.19 1.64
N ARG A 271 -16.05 1.60 1.93
CA ARG A 271 -15.50 1.68 3.30
C ARG A 271 -16.03 2.86 4.12
N ALA A 272 -16.64 3.84 3.48
CA ALA A 272 -17.25 4.99 4.15
C ALA A 272 -18.74 4.77 4.48
N GLU A 273 -19.27 3.55 4.31
CA GLU A 273 -20.69 3.22 4.60
C GLU A 273 -21.68 4.07 3.77
N VAL A 274 -21.35 4.32 2.51
CA VAL A 274 -22.23 5.01 1.55
C VAL A 274 -23.33 4.08 1.07
N SER A 275 -24.56 4.60 1.03
CA SER A 275 -25.72 3.97 0.40
C SER A 275 -26.39 4.92 -0.58
N ILE A 276 -26.68 4.45 -1.79
CA ILE A 276 -27.48 5.19 -2.79
C ILE A 276 -28.56 4.24 -3.30
N PRO A 277 -29.74 4.17 -2.67
CA PRO A 277 -30.80 3.28 -3.09
C PRO A 277 -31.42 3.76 -4.41
N VAL A 278 -31.25 2.96 -5.47
CA VAL A 278 -31.87 3.23 -6.78
C VAL A 278 -32.84 2.11 -7.14
N THR A 279 -34.14 2.35 -6.90
CA THR A 279 -35.25 1.44 -7.21
C THR A 279 -35.89 1.81 -8.55
N ALA A 280 -37.01 1.17 -8.88
CA ALA A 280 -37.77 1.49 -10.10
C ALA A 280 -38.46 2.86 -10.01
N ASP A 281 -38.75 3.36 -8.81
CA ASP A 281 -39.51 4.60 -8.59
C ASP A 281 -38.61 5.79 -8.22
N THR A 282 -37.29 5.61 -8.25
CA THR A 282 -36.31 6.68 -8.00
C THR A 282 -36.39 7.78 -9.06
N PHE A 283 -36.68 7.43 -10.31
CA PHE A 283 -36.77 8.37 -11.43
C PHE A 283 -38.18 8.35 -12.03
N SER A 284 -38.91 9.44 -11.82
CA SER A 284 -40.32 9.60 -12.22
C SER A 284 -40.52 10.67 -13.31
N GLY A 285 -39.45 11.36 -13.71
CA GLY A 285 -39.48 12.47 -14.66
C GLY A 285 -38.88 13.75 -14.07
N SER A 286 -38.39 14.63 -14.96
CA SER A 286 -37.68 15.85 -14.58
C SER A 286 -38.49 16.75 -13.66
N THR A 287 -39.71 17.13 -14.05
CA THR A 287 -40.55 18.03 -13.23
C THR A 287 -40.98 17.37 -11.91
N GLU A 288 -41.35 16.09 -11.93
CA GLU A 288 -41.73 15.35 -10.72
C GLU A 288 -40.58 15.32 -9.70
N GLY A 289 -39.36 15.00 -10.14
CA GLY A 289 -38.20 14.95 -9.25
C GLY A 289 -37.78 16.30 -8.70
N LEU A 290 -37.97 17.38 -9.47
CA LEU A 290 -37.74 18.75 -8.98
C LEU A 290 -38.79 19.14 -7.92
N ASN A 291 -40.07 18.82 -8.17
CA ASN A 291 -41.14 19.04 -7.20
C ASN A 291 -40.91 18.24 -5.91
N ASP A 292 -40.46 16.99 -6.02
CA ASP A 292 -40.10 16.17 -4.87
C ASP A 292 -38.96 16.78 -4.06
N LEU A 293 -37.88 17.21 -4.72
CA LEU A 293 -36.75 17.84 -4.05
C LEU A 293 -37.16 19.14 -3.34
N GLU A 294 -38.00 19.96 -3.98
CA GLU A 294 -38.53 21.19 -3.38
C GLU A 294 -39.40 20.90 -2.16
N ARG A 295 -40.37 20.00 -2.31
CA ARG A 295 -41.25 19.57 -1.22
C ARG A 295 -40.46 19.01 -0.03
N ILE A 296 -39.48 18.14 -0.28
CA ILE A 296 -38.63 17.56 0.78
C ILE A 296 -37.84 18.65 1.51
N GLY A 297 -37.28 19.63 0.78
CA GLY A 297 -36.55 20.73 1.38
C GLY A 297 -37.44 21.66 2.22
N GLU A 298 -38.68 21.91 1.75
CA GLU A 298 -39.68 22.66 2.50
C GLU A 298 -40.16 21.93 3.76
N ASP A 299 -40.48 20.64 3.63
CA ASP A 299 -40.92 19.77 4.74
C ASP A 299 -39.82 19.64 5.81
N ALA A 300 -38.55 19.63 5.39
CA ALA A 300 -37.40 19.62 6.30
C ALA A 300 -37.13 20.98 6.97
N GLY A 301 -37.83 22.04 6.56
CA GLY A 301 -37.71 23.38 7.17
C GLY A 301 -36.35 24.05 6.93
N ILE A 302 -35.67 23.76 5.81
CA ILE A 302 -34.31 24.25 5.55
C ILE A 302 -34.31 25.78 5.36
N GLU A 303 -33.55 26.49 6.20
CA GLU A 303 -33.50 27.95 6.19
C GLU A 303 -32.86 28.52 4.90
N PRO A 304 -33.23 29.73 4.45
CA PRO A 304 -32.57 30.38 3.31
C PRO A 304 -31.07 30.55 3.53
N GLY A 305 -30.27 30.02 2.61
CA GLY A 305 -28.80 30.02 2.70
C GLY A 305 -28.20 28.65 3.07
N GLU A 306 -29.02 27.76 3.61
CA GLU A 306 -28.69 26.35 3.83
C GLU A 306 -29.28 25.46 2.73
N GLY A 307 -28.87 24.19 2.70
CA GLY A 307 -29.35 23.22 1.73
C GLY A 307 -29.35 21.79 2.24
N LEU A 308 -30.06 20.91 1.53
CA LEU A 308 -30.10 19.48 1.83
C LEU A 308 -28.73 18.84 1.61
N ALA A 309 -28.34 17.95 2.51
CA ALA A 309 -27.05 17.27 2.50
C ALA A 309 -27.06 15.92 1.75
N ASP A 310 -28.25 15.41 1.44
CA ASP A 310 -28.49 14.01 1.09
C ASP A 310 -29.49 13.81 -0.06
N HIS A 311 -29.92 14.87 -0.75
CA HIS A 311 -30.86 14.79 -1.88
C HIS A 311 -30.35 15.54 -3.12
N ILE A 312 -30.48 14.92 -4.30
CA ILE A 312 -30.19 15.52 -5.60
C ILE A 312 -31.27 15.12 -6.60
N ALA A 313 -31.78 16.10 -7.38
CA ALA A 313 -32.66 15.83 -8.51
C ALA A 313 -31.93 16.06 -9.84
N PHE A 314 -32.21 15.24 -10.85
CA PHE A 314 -31.68 15.38 -12.20
C PHE A 314 -32.79 15.77 -13.18
N SER A 315 -32.48 16.61 -14.16
CA SER A 315 -33.46 17.11 -15.12
C SER A 315 -32.83 17.31 -16.49
N ASP A 316 -33.48 16.75 -17.51
CA ASP A 316 -33.26 17.14 -18.91
C ASP A 316 -33.78 18.57 -19.07
N GLY A 317 -32.88 19.51 -19.33
CA GLY A 317 -33.19 20.91 -19.46
C GLY A 317 -33.40 21.60 -18.11
N LYS A 318 -33.58 22.93 -18.19
CA LYS A 318 -33.80 23.76 -17.01
C LYS A 318 -35.17 23.48 -16.41
N ALA A 319 -35.24 23.59 -15.09
CA ALA A 319 -36.47 23.52 -14.33
C ALA A 319 -37.54 24.44 -14.91
N LEU A 320 -38.70 23.86 -15.23
CA LEU A 320 -39.89 24.60 -15.67
C LEU A 320 -40.61 25.18 -14.46
N GLY A 321 -41.15 26.39 -14.60
CA GLY A 321 -41.86 27.05 -13.49
C GLY A 321 -40.93 27.79 -12.54
N ASN A 322 -41.44 28.12 -11.36
CA ASN A 322 -40.72 28.93 -10.36
C ASN A 322 -40.28 28.06 -9.18
N HIS A 323 -38.99 27.76 -9.14
CA HIS A 323 -38.35 26.99 -8.07
C HIS A 323 -37.29 27.84 -7.34
N PRO A 324 -37.69 28.78 -6.48
CA PRO A 324 -36.80 29.82 -5.94
C PRO A 324 -35.68 29.28 -5.05
N ARG A 325 -35.83 28.06 -4.53
CA ARG A 325 -34.87 27.40 -3.63
C ARG A 325 -34.00 26.37 -4.32
N LEU A 326 -34.30 25.98 -5.56
CA LEU A 326 -33.52 24.97 -6.27
C LEU A 326 -32.33 25.62 -6.98
N LEU A 327 -31.13 25.11 -6.71
CA LEU A 327 -29.90 25.55 -7.37
C LEU A 327 -29.49 24.53 -8.42
N SER A 328 -29.34 24.99 -9.67
CA SER A 328 -28.95 24.14 -10.79
C SER A 328 -27.43 24.11 -10.97
N ARG A 329 -26.94 22.96 -11.45
CA ARG A 329 -25.58 22.79 -11.95
C ARG A 329 -25.62 21.97 -13.23
N PRO A 330 -25.20 22.52 -14.38
CA PRO A 330 -25.14 21.75 -15.61
C PRO A 330 -24.06 20.65 -15.48
N LEU A 331 -24.36 19.45 -15.97
CA LEU A 331 -23.47 18.28 -15.88
C LEU A 331 -22.92 17.86 -17.24
N ALA A 332 -23.80 17.73 -18.21
CA ALA A 332 -23.47 17.33 -19.57
C ALA A 332 -24.55 17.81 -20.53
N TYR A 333 -24.30 17.76 -21.84
CA TYR A 333 -25.36 17.78 -22.84
C TYR A 333 -25.26 16.54 -23.72
N LEU A 334 -26.39 16.09 -24.24
CA LEU A 334 -26.48 14.86 -25.00
C LEU A 334 -27.48 14.96 -26.17
N PRO A 335 -27.25 14.20 -27.26
CA PRO A 335 -28.17 14.13 -28.37
C PRO A 335 -29.40 13.30 -28.00
N TYR A 336 -30.55 13.76 -28.46
CA TYR A 336 -31.82 13.03 -28.45
C TYR A 336 -32.20 12.63 -29.88
N THR A 337 -33.05 11.64 -30.02
CA THR A 337 -33.49 11.14 -31.31
C THR A 337 -34.97 10.85 -31.28
N LEU A 338 -35.59 10.96 -32.45
CA LEU A 338 -36.87 10.31 -32.71
C LEU A 338 -36.57 8.84 -33.00
N VAL A 339 -37.38 7.94 -32.46
CA VAL A 339 -37.33 6.50 -32.73
C VAL A 339 -38.61 6.11 -33.45
N VAL A 340 -38.48 5.31 -34.50
CA VAL A 340 -39.60 4.85 -35.30
C VAL A 340 -39.57 3.34 -35.38
N ASN A 341 -40.73 2.70 -35.24
CA ASN A 341 -40.87 1.27 -35.45
C ASN A 341 -40.40 0.87 -36.85
N ALA A 342 -39.61 -0.21 -36.96
CA ALA A 342 -39.03 -0.65 -38.24
C ALA A 342 -40.07 -0.90 -39.36
N ASP A 343 -41.32 -1.27 -39.01
CA ASP A 343 -42.40 -1.49 -39.99
C ASP A 343 -42.84 -0.21 -40.72
N ALA A 344 -42.50 0.98 -40.19
CA ALA A 344 -42.81 2.25 -40.83
C ALA A 344 -42.00 2.50 -42.12
N ASP A 345 -40.86 1.83 -42.29
CA ASP A 345 -39.96 1.96 -43.45
C ASP A 345 -39.53 3.42 -43.73
N VAL A 346 -39.12 4.14 -42.67
CA VAL A 346 -38.64 5.54 -42.74
C VAL A 346 -37.37 5.69 -41.91
N GLU A 347 -36.35 6.31 -42.50
CA GLU A 347 -35.04 6.55 -41.85
C GLU A 347 -34.71 8.05 -41.68
N ASP A 348 -35.46 8.95 -42.33
CA ASP A 348 -35.20 10.39 -42.33
C ASP A 348 -36.50 11.17 -42.48
N LEU A 349 -36.62 12.24 -41.71
CA LEU A 349 -37.74 13.18 -41.80
C LEU A 349 -37.24 14.61 -41.75
N THR A 350 -37.90 15.48 -42.49
CA THR A 350 -37.73 16.93 -42.33
C THR A 350 -38.39 17.41 -41.04
N ARG A 351 -37.91 18.52 -40.47
CA ARG A 351 -38.56 19.16 -39.30
C ARG A 351 -40.04 19.48 -39.57
N GLU A 352 -40.39 19.88 -40.77
CA GLU A 352 -41.78 20.13 -41.17
C GLU A 352 -42.63 18.86 -41.12
N GLN A 353 -42.12 17.73 -41.61
CA GLN A 353 -42.83 16.45 -41.53
C GLN A 353 -42.99 15.99 -40.09
N ILE A 354 -41.96 16.14 -39.25
CA ILE A 354 -42.04 15.83 -37.82
C ILE A 354 -43.15 16.66 -37.15
N ARG A 355 -43.21 17.97 -37.42
CA ARG A 355 -44.28 18.84 -36.91
C ARG A 355 -45.67 18.41 -37.39
N ALA A 356 -45.79 18.01 -38.66
CA ALA A 356 -47.05 17.53 -39.22
C ALA A 356 -47.50 16.18 -38.60
N ILE A 357 -46.55 15.29 -38.30
CA ILE A 357 -46.80 14.02 -37.59
C ILE A 357 -47.27 14.29 -36.15
N TYR A 358 -46.53 15.08 -35.38
CA TYR A 358 -46.85 15.33 -33.96
C TYR A 358 -48.11 16.20 -33.76
N SER A 359 -48.52 16.98 -34.77
CA SER A 359 -49.81 17.70 -34.76
C SER A 359 -51.00 16.83 -35.20
N GLY A 360 -50.75 15.61 -35.71
CA GLY A 360 -51.77 14.70 -36.22
C GLY A 360 -52.31 15.05 -37.61
N GLU A 361 -51.62 15.93 -38.34
CA GLU A 361 -51.91 16.25 -39.75
C GLU A 361 -51.55 15.06 -40.66
N VAL A 362 -50.37 14.47 -40.44
CA VAL A 362 -49.94 13.22 -41.08
C VAL A 362 -50.45 12.04 -40.27
N LYS A 363 -51.20 11.14 -40.91
CA LYS A 363 -51.85 10.00 -40.25
C LYS A 363 -51.34 8.65 -40.73
N ARG A 364 -50.64 8.60 -41.86
CA ARG A 364 -50.04 7.39 -42.43
C ARG A 364 -48.60 7.66 -42.87
N TRP A 365 -47.74 6.67 -42.72
CA TRP A 365 -46.33 6.78 -43.11
C TRP A 365 -46.14 6.97 -44.63
N SER A 366 -47.05 6.44 -45.44
CA SER A 366 -47.08 6.65 -46.90
C SER A 366 -47.23 8.11 -47.33
N GLU A 367 -47.71 9.01 -46.45
CA GLU A 367 -47.79 10.46 -46.72
C GLU A 367 -46.42 11.15 -46.65
N VAL A 368 -45.43 10.50 -46.02
CA VAL A 368 -44.06 10.99 -45.86
C VAL A 368 -43.02 10.06 -46.50
N GLY A 369 -43.47 9.08 -47.30
CA GLY A 369 -42.62 8.21 -48.09
C GLY A 369 -42.30 6.84 -47.47
N GLY A 370 -42.93 6.49 -46.35
CA GLY A 370 -42.79 5.18 -45.71
C GLY A 370 -43.86 4.16 -46.12
N ALA A 371 -43.99 3.13 -45.31
CA ALA A 371 -44.96 2.05 -45.50
C ALA A 371 -46.42 2.53 -45.45
N ASP A 372 -47.33 1.82 -46.11
CA ASP A 372 -48.76 2.14 -46.05
C ASP A 372 -49.43 1.58 -44.78
N ILE A 373 -49.02 2.10 -43.63
CA ILE A 373 -49.58 1.80 -42.30
C ILE A 373 -49.87 3.09 -41.52
N PRO A 374 -50.79 3.07 -40.53
CA PRO A 374 -51.04 4.24 -39.70
C PRO A 374 -49.81 4.69 -38.92
N VAL A 375 -49.73 6.00 -38.64
CA VAL A 375 -48.78 6.53 -37.66
C VAL A 375 -49.39 6.36 -36.27
N HIS A 376 -48.60 5.84 -35.33
CA HIS A 376 -48.95 5.77 -33.91
C HIS A 376 -48.00 6.65 -33.09
N LEU A 377 -48.52 7.70 -32.46
CA LEU A 377 -47.69 8.56 -31.61
C LEU A 377 -47.62 7.98 -30.19
N VAL A 378 -46.42 7.63 -29.74
CA VAL A 378 -46.15 7.31 -28.34
C VAL A 378 -45.44 8.51 -27.72
N ASN A 379 -46.19 9.29 -26.94
CA ASN A 379 -45.68 10.51 -26.30
C ASN A 379 -45.33 10.28 -24.82
N ARG A 380 -44.64 11.24 -24.23
CA ARG A 380 -44.45 11.33 -22.77
C ARG A 380 -45.49 12.23 -22.14
N HIS A 381 -45.84 11.98 -20.87
CA HIS A 381 -46.64 12.93 -20.10
C HIS A 381 -45.97 14.32 -20.02
N ARG A 382 -46.78 15.36 -19.81
CA ARG A 382 -46.30 16.69 -19.45
C ARG A 382 -45.42 16.59 -18.19
N GLY A 383 -44.32 17.34 -18.16
CA GLY A 383 -43.31 17.27 -17.08
C GLY A 383 -42.11 16.35 -17.38
N SER A 384 -42.12 15.66 -18.52
CA SER A 384 -40.93 15.00 -19.08
C SER A 384 -39.98 16.05 -19.68
N GLY A 385 -38.73 16.11 -19.22
CA GLY A 385 -37.70 16.95 -19.82
C GLY A 385 -37.43 16.58 -21.29
N THR A 386 -37.40 15.29 -21.61
CA THR A 386 -37.30 14.75 -22.96
C THR A 386 -38.37 15.31 -23.91
N ARG A 387 -39.63 15.45 -23.42
CA ARG A 387 -40.74 16.09 -24.16
C ARG A 387 -40.52 17.59 -24.31
N THR A 388 -40.12 18.26 -23.24
CA THR A 388 -39.81 19.69 -23.25
C THR A 388 -38.76 20.00 -24.33
N ALA A 389 -37.67 19.24 -24.35
CA ALA A 389 -36.63 19.36 -25.36
C ALA A 389 -37.17 19.13 -26.78
N LEU A 390 -38.04 18.14 -27.00
CA LEU A 390 -38.66 17.91 -28.32
C LEU A 390 -39.50 19.12 -28.75
N VAL A 391 -40.33 19.64 -27.84
CA VAL A 391 -41.23 20.77 -28.11
C VAL A 391 -40.43 22.03 -28.46
N GLU A 392 -39.42 22.36 -27.67
CA GLU A 392 -38.60 23.56 -27.84
C GLU A 392 -37.70 23.47 -29.07
N ARG A 393 -37.01 22.34 -29.26
CA ARG A 393 -35.94 22.20 -30.27
C ARG A 393 -36.44 21.81 -31.65
N VAL A 394 -37.52 21.02 -31.73
CA VAL A 394 -37.98 20.41 -32.99
C VAL A 394 -39.37 20.92 -33.37
N LEU A 395 -40.33 20.88 -32.44
CA LEU A 395 -41.73 21.19 -32.75
C LEU A 395 -42.02 22.70 -32.82
N GLY A 396 -41.09 23.55 -32.40
CA GLY A 396 -41.22 25.01 -32.46
C GLY A 396 -42.27 25.52 -31.49
N ASP A 397 -42.17 25.12 -30.23
CA ASP A 397 -43.03 25.48 -29.11
C ASP A 397 -44.50 25.03 -29.26
N LYS A 398 -44.76 24.08 -30.17
CA LYS A 398 -46.07 23.46 -30.35
C LYS A 398 -46.12 22.11 -29.65
N GLU A 399 -47.15 21.94 -28.84
CA GLU A 399 -47.40 20.68 -28.16
C GLU A 399 -47.87 19.59 -29.13
N PRO A 400 -47.47 18.33 -28.90
CA PRO A 400 -48.07 17.19 -29.56
C PRO A 400 -49.59 17.16 -29.37
N VAL A 401 -50.28 16.56 -30.34
CA VAL A 401 -51.71 16.27 -30.25
C VAL A 401 -52.03 15.46 -29.00
N ALA A 402 -53.20 15.72 -28.41
CA ALA A 402 -53.68 15.00 -27.24
C ALA A 402 -53.83 13.50 -27.51
N PRO A 403 -53.64 12.64 -26.49
CA PRO A 403 -53.82 11.21 -26.65
C PRO A 403 -55.25 10.88 -27.10
N THR A 404 -55.38 9.99 -28.07
CA THR A 404 -56.66 9.45 -28.54
C THR A 404 -57.11 8.25 -27.73
N VAL A 405 -56.16 7.58 -27.07
CA VAL A 405 -56.38 6.43 -26.19
C VAL A 405 -55.64 6.63 -24.87
N SER A 406 -56.17 6.08 -23.78
CA SER A 406 -55.56 6.19 -22.45
C SER A 406 -54.41 5.21 -22.22
N ASP A 407 -54.35 4.14 -23.01
CA ASP A 407 -53.36 3.07 -22.91
C ASP A 407 -52.82 2.79 -24.32
N CYS A 408 -51.50 2.75 -24.46
CA CYS A 408 -50.85 2.52 -25.75
C CYS A 408 -51.18 1.15 -26.35
N THR A 409 -51.51 0.15 -25.53
CA THR A 409 -51.94 -1.18 -25.99
C THR A 409 -53.30 -1.16 -26.71
N ALA A 410 -54.06 -0.06 -26.59
CA ALA A 410 -55.31 0.13 -27.31
C ALA A 410 -55.14 0.71 -28.72
N LEU A 411 -53.90 1.01 -29.15
CA LEU A 411 -53.60 1.40 -30.53
C LEU A 411 -53.82 0.20 -31.46
N THR A 412 -54.43 0.45 -32.62
CA THR A 412 -54.79 -0.62 -33.56
C THR A 412 -54.25 -0.31 -34.95
N PRO A 413 -53.85 -1.32 -35.74
CA PRO A 413 -53.26 -1.12 -37.07
C PRO A 413 -54.27 -0.59 -38.12
N ALA A 414 -55.53 -0.36 -37.74
CA ALA A 414 -56.57 0.12 -38.64
C ALA A 414 -56.60 1.65 -38.78
N THR A 415 -56.24 2.40 -37.73
CA THR A 415 -56.42 3.86 -37.67
C THR A 415 -55.28 4.53 -36.95
N TRP A 416 -54.95 5.76 -37.37
CA TRP A 416 -54.03 6.62 -36.63
C TRP A 416 -54.45 6.77 -35.15
N GLY A 417 -53.48 6.91 -34.25
CA GLY A 417 -53.75 7.18 -32.85
C GLY A 417 -52.54 7.71 -32.09
N ALA A 418 -52.80 8.27 -30.90
CA ALA A 418 -51.79 8.79 -30.00
C ALA A 418 -52.05 8.30 -28.56
N CYS A 419 -51.00 8.00 -27.82
CA CYS A 419 -51.02 7.67 -26.40
C CYS A 419 -49.90 8.41 -25.66
N GLU A 420 -49.92 8.39 -24.33
CA GLU A 420 -48.84 8.94 -23.50
C GLU A 420 -48.37 7.92 -22.45
N VAL A 421 -47.08 7.94 -22.13
CA VAL A 421 -46.46 7.12 -21.08
C VAL A 421 -45.57 7.92 -20.14
N GLY A 422 -45.32 7.38 -18.95
CA GLY A 422 -44.59 8.08 -17.89
C GLY A 422 -43.08 8.09 -18.03
N LYS A 423 -42.46 7.04 -18.62
CA LYS A 423 -40.99 6.86 -18.63
C LYS A 423 -40.43 6.81 -20.04
N THR A 424 -39.16 7.19 -20.21
CA THR A 424 -38.48 7.13 -21.51
C THR A 424 -38.34 5.69 -21.98
N SER A 425 -37.88 4.78 -21.10
CA SER A 425 -37.77 3.36 -21.43
C SER A 425 -39.08 2.77 -21.95
N THR A 426 -40.19 2.96 -21.22
CA THR A 426 -41.51 2.49 -21.65
C THR A 426 -41.94 3.05 -23.00
N LEU A 427 -41.57 4.30 -23.32
CA LEU A 427 -41.87 4.87 -24.63
C LEU A 427 -41.09 4.14 -25.74
N VAL A 428 -39.81 3.86 -25.51
CA VAL A 428 -38.96 3.17 -26.50
C VAL A 428 -39.45 1.75 -26.70
N ASP A 429 -39.74 1.01 -25.61
CA ASP A 429 -40.32 -0.34 -25.64
C ASP A 429 -41.64 -0.36 -26.46
N MET A 430 -42.56 0.55 -26.15
CA MET A 430 -43.84 0.64 -26.87
C MET A 430 -43.67 1.01 -28.34
N THR A 431 -42.62 1.78 -28.68
CA THR A 431 -42.33 2.13 -30.07
C THR A 431 -41.80 0.91 -30.83
N ALA A 432 -41.00 0.06 -30.18
CA ALA A 432 -40.54 -1.20 -30.77
C ALA A 432 -41.70 -2.20 -30.96
N ASP A 433 -42.63 -2.25 -30.01
CA ASP A 433 -43.72 -3.24 -29.99
C ASP A 433 -44.92 -2.89 -30.88
N ILE A 434 -45.17 -1.60 -31.16
CA ILE A 434 -46.35 -1.14 -31.90
C ILE A 434 -45.98 -0.82 -33.36
N PRO A 435 -46.46 -1.60 -34.35
CA PRO A 435 -46.18 -1.34 -35.76
C PRO A 435 -46.56 0.07 -36.19
N GLY A 436 -45.63 0.78 -36.82
CA GLY A 436 -45.84 2.18 -37.25
C GLY A 436 -45.82 3.21 -36.12
N ALA A 437 -45.35 2.84 -34.93
CA ALA A 437 -45.15 3.81 -33.85
C ALA A 437 -43.96 4.75 -34.08
N ILE A 438 -44.07 5.96 -33.54
CA ILE A 438 -42.99 6.93 -33.39
C ILE A 438 -42.98 7.45 -31.95
N GLY A 439 -41.78 7.52 -31.39
CA GLY A 439 -41.46 8.10 -30.10
C GLY A 439 -40.13 8.85 -30.15
N TYR A 440 -39.58 9.17 -28.99
CA TYR A 440 -38.31 9.87 -28.80
C TYR A 440 -37.59 9.48 -27.50
N SER A 441 -36.27 9.48 -27.53
CA SER A 441 -35.40 9.18 -26.39
C SER A 441 -34.02 9.81 -26.60
N GLU A 442 -33.22 9.89 -25.55
CA GLU A 442 -31.78 10.01 -25.65
C GLU A 442 -31.18 8.90 -26.52
N VAL A 443 -30.21 9.26 -27.37
CA VAL A 443 -29.62 8.33 -28.35
C VAL A 443 -29.09 7.06 -27.68
N SER A 444 -28.44 7.21 -26.53
CA SER A 444 -27.80 6.08 -25.86
C SER A 444 -28.77 4.94 -25.50
N SER A 445 -30.04 5.24 -25.20
CA SER A 445 -31.03 4.21 -24.87
C SER A 445 -31.72 3.69 -26.13
N ALA A 446 -32.02 4.57 -27.08
CA ALA A 446 -32.57 4.19 -28.38
C ALA A 446 -31.67 3.19 -29.12
N GLU A 447 -30.34 3.38 -29.12
CA GLU A 447 -29.37 2.50 -29.78
C GLU A 447 -29.33 1.07 -29.23
N ARG A 448 -29.88 0.83 -28.03
CA ARG A 448 -29.91 -0.49 -27.40
C ARG A 448 -31.21 -1.23 -27.66
N GLU A 449 -32.21 -0.57 -28.25
CA GLU A 449 -33.50 -1.18 -28.52
C GLU A 449 -33.52 -1.77 -29.93
N ASP A 450 -33.88 -3.04 -30.02
CA ASP A 450 -34.10 -3.71 -31.30
C ASP A 450 -35.49 -3.35 -31.85
N GLY A 451 -35.66 -3.39 -33.18
CA GLY A 451 -36.97 -3.14 -33.81
C GLY A 451 -37.37 -1.67 -33.95
N VAL A 452 -36.49 -0.74 -33.54
CA VAL A 452 -36.62 0.69 -33.84
C VAL A 452 -35.50 1.19 -34.76
N VAL A 453 -35.80 2.26 -35.50
CA VAL A 453 -34.89 3.03 -36.32
C VAL A 453 -34.73 4.41 -35.69
N LEU A 454 -33.48 4.83 -35.47
CA LEU A 454 -33.17 6.19 -35.06
C LEU A 454 -33.27 7.10 -36.29
N LEU A 455 -34.21 8.04 -36.27
CA LEU A 455 -34.44 8.92 -37.40
C LEU A 455 -33.33 9.96 -37.55
N ARG A 456 -32.93 10.18 -38.80
CA ARG A 456 -32.26 11.41 -39.21
C ARG A 456 -33.26 12.57 -39.25
N ILE A 457 -32.79 13.77 -38.92
CA ILE A 457 -33.58 15.01 -39.00
C ILE A 457 -32.93 15.93 -40.03
N ASP A 458 -33.67 16.31 -41.06
CA ASP A 458 -33.15 17.09 -42.20
C ASP A 458 -31.87 16.46 -42.81
N GLY A 459 -31.82 15.13 -42.85
CA GLY A 459 -30.69 14.36 -43.35
C GLY A 459 -29.55 14.13 -42.35
N GLN A 460 -29.59 14.73 -41.16
CA GLN A 460 -28.52 14.69 -40.15
C GLN A 460 -28.74 13.58 -39.12
N GLU A 461 -27.67 12.85 -38.80
CA GLU A 461 -27.69 11.76 -37.81
C GLU A 461 -27.68 12.30 -36.37
N PRO A 462 -28.34 11.60 -35.42
CA PRO A 462 -28.41 11.99 -34.02
C PRO A 462 -27.10 11.68 -33.28
N THR A 463 -26.04 12.42 -33.61
CA THR A 463 -24.69 12.21 -33.05
C THR A 463 -24.27 13.40 -32.20
N LEU A 464 -23.38 13.15 -31.23
CA LEU A 464 -22.80 14.21 -30.42
C LEU A 464 -22.01 15.21 -31.29
N THR A 465 -21.33 14.71 -32.32
CA THR A 465 -20.61 15.56 -33.28
C THR A 465 -21.55 16.44 -34.10
N GLY A 466 -22.69 15.91 -34.57
CA GLY A 466 -23.70 16.71 -35.28
C GLY A 466 -24.31 17.80 -34.41
N VAL A 467 -24.50 17.52 -33.12
CA VAL A 467 -24.92 18.52 -32.12
C VAL A 467 -23.85 19.59 -31.93
N GLU A 468 -22.59 19.21 -31.76
CA GLU A 468 -21.44 20.12 -31.60
C GLU A 468 -21.19 21.01 -32.82
N GLN A 469 -21.56 20.56 -34.02
CA GLN A 469 -21.46 21.33 -35.26
C GLN A 469 -22.68 22.22 -35.52
N GLY A 470 -23.75 22.10 -34.72
CA GLY A 470 -25.00 22.82 -34.89
C GLY A 470 -25.90 22.29 -36.02
N ASP A 471 -25.54 21.16 -36.62
CA ASP A 471 -26.26 20.55 -37.74
C ASP A 471 -27.46 19.73 -37.26
N TYR A 472 -27.36 19.10 -36.09
CA TYR A 472 -28.43 18.27 -35.53
C TYR A 472 -29.22 18.99 -34.43
N PRO A 473 -30.55 19.17 -34.59
CA PRO A 473 -31.30 20.11 -33.75
C PRO A 473 -31.76 19.54 -32.41
N TYR A 474 -31.86 18.21 -32.25
CA TYR A 474 -32.50 17.62 -31.08
C TYR A 474 -31.49 17.19 -30.02
N TRP A 475 -31.23 18.05 -29.06
CA TRP A 475 -30.32 17.80 -27.95
C TRP A 475 -30.83 18.51 -26.70
N GLU A 476 -30.29 18.19 -25.52
CA GLU A 476 -30.57 18.94 -24.29
C GLU A 476 -29.39 18.87 -23.30
N THR A 477 -29.31 19.87 -22.41
CA THR A 477 -28.38 19.91 -21.28
C THR A 477 -29.01 19.24 -20.06
N GLU A 478 -28.28 18.32 -19.45
CA GLU A 478 -28.61 17.66 -18.19
C GLU A 478 -28.15 18.48 -17.00
N TYR A 479 -29.06 18.72 -16.07
CA TYR A 479 -28.80 19.48 -14.84
C TYR A 479 -28.94 18.60 -13.61
N ALA A 480 -28.05 18.78 -12.64
CA ALA A 480 -28.28 18.38 -11.26
C ALA A 480 -28.79 19.58 -10.45
N TYR A 481 -29.75 19.31 -9.58
CA TYR A 481 -30.39 20.27 -8.71
C TYR A 481 -30.22 19.88 -7.25
N THR A 482 -29.93 20.89 -6.42
CA THR A 482 -29.96 20.78 -4.95
C THR A 482 -30.98 21.75 -4.39
N TYR A 483 -31.61 21.39 -3.26
CA TYR A 483 -32.38 22.37 -2.48
C TYR A 483 -31.41 23.23 -1.68
N GLY A 484 -31.27 24.50 -2.03
CA GLY A 484 -30.26 25.38 -1.48
C GLY A 484 -28.82 24.95 -1.81
N ARG A 485 -27.84 25.55 -1.11
CA ARG A 485 -26.43 25.18 -1.29
C ARG A 485 -26.15 23.91 -0.49
N ALA A 486 -25.75 22.83 -1.17
CA ALA A 486 -25.30 21.61 -0.50
C ALA A 486 -24.21 21.94 0.54
N PRO A 487 -24.36 21.52 1.81
CA PRO A 487 -23.38 21.82 2.86
C PRO A 487 -21.99 21.29 2.54
N ASP A 488 -20.96 21.99 2.99
CA ASP A 488 -19.57 21.56 2.80
C ASP A 488 -19.31 20.22 3.52
N GLY A 489 -18.68 19.28 2.81
CA GLY A 489 -18.46 17.93 3.31
C GLY A 489 -19.71 17.06 3.36
N SER A 490 -20.83 17.49 2.76
CA SER A 490 -22.03 16.65 2.64
C SER A 490 -21.88 15.56 1.58
N LEU A 491 -22.69 14.51 1.70
CA LEU A 491 -22.74 13.43 0.71
C LEU A 491 -23.24 13.93 -0.66
N ALA A 492 -24.21 14.84 -0.69
CA ALA A 492 -24.64 15.48 -1.92
C ALA A 492 -23.49 16.24 -2.60
N GLN A 493 -22.72 17.04 -1.86
CA GLN A 493 -21.55 17.75 -2.41
C GLN A 493 -20.47 16.77 -2.90
N ALA A 494 -20.19 15.71 -2.13
CA ALA A 494 -19.19 14.71 -2.48
C ALA A 494 -19.57 13.95 -3.76
N PHE A 495 -20.84 13.52 -3.88
CA PHE A 495 -21.33 12.86 -5.08
C PHE A 495 -21.35 13.78 -6.30
N LEU A 496 -21.82 15.03 -6.14
CA LEU A 496 -21.74 16.05 -7.19
C LEU A 496 -20.29 16.28 -7.62
N SER A 497 -19.34 16.31 -6.70
CA SER A 497 -17.92 16.44 -7.04
C SER A 497 -17.42 15.22 -7.80
N PHE A 498 -17.79 14.02 -7.36
CA PHE A 498 -17.49 12.75 -8.04
C PHE A 498 -17.92 12.77 -9.51
N LEU A 499 -19.13 13.23 -9.82
CA LEU A 499 -19.65 13.32 -11.20
C LEU A 499 -18.80 14.22 -12.12
N THR A 500 -18.02 15.14 -11.56
CA THR A 500 -17.20 16.11 -12.31
C THR A 500 -15.71 15.76 -12.38
N VAL A 501 -15.23 14.81 -11.58
CA VAL A 501 -13.83 14.32 -11.59
C VAL A 501 -13.68 13.04 -12.40
N GLU A 502 -12.45 12.63 -12.67
CA GLU A 502 -12.06 11.59 -13.63
C GLU A 502 -12.92 10.31 -13.60
N ALA A 503 -13.20 9.74 -12.43
CA ALA A 503 -14.03 8.53 -12.32
C ALA A 503 -15.52 8.75 -12.68
N GLY A 504 -16.10 9.92 -12.37
CA GLY A 504 -17.44 10.29 -12.84
C GLY A 504 -17.46 10.59 -14.33
N ARG A 505 -16.37 11.16 -14.87
CA ARG A 505 -16.21 11.45 -16.29
C ARG A 505 -16.21 10.18 -17.14
N GLU A 506 -15.49 9.15 -16.73
CA GLU A 506 -15.50 7.84 -17.42
C GLU A 506 -16.89 7.21 -17.44
N THR A 507 -17.71 7.50 -16.43
CA THR A 507 -19.05 6.93 -16.32
C THR A 507 -20.06 7.65 -17.21
N LEU A 508 -19.99 8.98 -17.28
CA LEU A 508 -20.94 9.82 -18.01
C LEU A 508 -20.53 10.07 -19.48
N GLY A 509 -19.22 10.09 -19.78
CA GLY A 509 -18.68 10.40 -21.11
C GLY A 509 -19.20 9.54 -22.27
N PRO A 510 -19.48 8.23 -22.09
CA PRO A 510 -20.10 7.43 -23.15
C PRO A 510 -21.53 7.85 -23.53
N TYR A 511 -22.20 8.65 -22.69
CA TYR A 511 -23.59 9.05 -22.86
C TYR A 511 -23.73 10.50 -23.34
N ALA A 512 -22.75 11.37 -23.06
CA ALA A 512 -22.91 12.82 -23.15
C ALA A 512 -21.55 13.56 -23.25
N ARG A 513 -21.58 14.81 -23.74
CA ARG A 513 -20.44 15.74 -23.57
C ARG A 513 -20.52 16.40 -22.21
N LEU A 514 -19.46 16.30 -21.41
CA LEU A 514 -19.44 16.90 -20.09
C LEU A 514 -19.24 18.41 -20.14
N CYS A 515 -19.94 19.14 -19.27
CA CYS A 515 -19.82 20.60 -19.20
C CYS A 515 -18.41 21.05 -18.78
N SER A 516 -17.67 20.20 -18.06
CA SER A 516 -16.28 20.48 -17.68
C SER A 516 -15.31 20.40 -18.86
N GLU A 517 -15.75 19.87 -20.00
CA GLU A 517 -14.94 19.71 -21.22
C GLU A 517 -15.17 20.81 -22.25
N VAL A 518 -16.18 21.68 -22.05
CA VAL A 518 -16.47 22.79 -22.95
C VAL A 518 -15.87 24.11 -22.51
N ASP A 519 -15.61 24.99 -23.47
CA ASP A 519 -14.99 26.31 -23.24
C ASP A 519 -15.77 27.20 -22.25
N LYS A 520 -17.09 27.04 -22.19
CA LYS A 520 -17.98 27.78 -21.30
C LYS A 520 -18.82 26.83 -20.42
N PRO A 521 -18.24 26.26 -19.35
CA PRO A 521 -18.90 25.26 -18.51
C PRO A 521 -20.23 25.71 -17.89
N GLY A 522 -20.39 27.02 -17.65
CA GLY A 522 -21.61 27.58 -17.08
C GLY A 522 -22.81 27.65 -18.05
N LEU A 523 -22.54 27.68 -19.37
CA LEU A 523 -23.61 27.58 -20.38
C LEU A 523 -23.90 26.11 -20.68
N CYS A 524 -22.85 25.32 -20.88
CA CYS A 524 -22.95 23.90 -21.24
C CYS A 524 -23.89 23.64 -22.42
N GLU A 525 -23.64 24.38 -23.49
CA GLU A 525 -24.35 24.29 -24.75
C GLU A 525 -23.32 24.05 -25.87
N PRO A 526 -23.72 23.40 -26.98
CA PRO A 526 -22.92 23.32 -28.20
C PRO A 526 -22.57 24.72 -28.71
N THR A 527 -21.37 24.87 -29.29
CA THR A 527 -20.78 26.15 -29.70
C THR A 527 -21.33 26.73 -30.98
#